data_AF-A0A7X7YXK0-F1
#
_entry.id   AF-A0A7X7YXK0-F1
#
_cell.length_a   1.000
_cell.length_b   1.000
_cell.length_c   1.000
_cell.angle_alpha   90.00
_cell.angle_beta   90.00
_cell.angle_gamma   90.00
#
_symmetry.space_group_name_H-M   'P 1'
#
loop_
_entity.id
_entity.type
_entity.pdbx_description
1 polymer ?
#
loop_
_entity_poly.entity_id
_entity_poly.type
_entity_poly.pdbx_seq_one_letter_code
_entity_poly.pdbx_strand_id
1 'polypeptide(L)'
;MILDCYQCSSCHFEDMEPSTRIDPATISPPQTRASFNNVLVVFVCVERYDGREELEQVATELGSLITMLGKRPIVLCPNVHLSIDKAPEKQAVSLIGELDKLLKERGQEVHRLSFGYHKRYGLECNGNVGSVVGRRFYGSEHKQFLRLMTRLGICPPESLPSDMPSWAHVLMQRQLKVLGNRRETYEAAKMMLQEQLDATGQGELWTCMLFEGERQPMDDYLSQLHTILHEYPDVRVHRAMNLSVPGFSNAARHLFRRFPEAIESGRLRMYNSRVSDIEFLLSRSAVLLAFPQRPRKAESHAGEISFGIYCKDDDFAKNLIQWYGAFLVDSKFGWIRTESDLDAAISELEEEAFEQGQEEG
;
A
#
# COMPACT_ATOMS: atom_id res chain seq x y z
N MET A 1 -0.95 -6.22 11.71
CA MET A 1 0.27 -6.60 12.46
C MET A 1 1.44 -6.77 11.52
N ILE A 2 2.60 -6.17 11.81
CA ILE A 2 3.81 -6.26 10.98
C ILE A 2 4.90 -6.99 11.75
N LEU A 3 5.58 -7.92 11.08
CA LEU A 3 6.77 -8.60 11.56
C LEU A 3 7.94 -8.31 10.64
N ASP A 4 9.10 -8.07 11.25
CA ASP A 4 10.40 -8.06 10.57
C ASP A 4 11.32 -9.06 11.29
N CYS A 5 11.57 -10.19 10.63
CA CYS A 5 12.17 -11.38 11.22
C CYS A 5 13.62 -11.56 10.75
N TYR A 6 14.52 -11.84 11.69
CA TYR A 6 15.95 -12.04 11.45
C TYR A 6 16.43 -13.34 12.08
N GLN A 7 17.03 -14.21 11.28
CA GLN A 7 17.74 -15.39 11.76
C GLN A 7 19.15 -14.99 12.19
N CYS A 8 19.41 -15.00 13.50
CA CYS A 8 20.69 -14.52 14.04
C CYS A 8 21.50 -15.64 14.68
N SER A 9 22.81 -15.66 14.39
CA SER A 9 23.79 -16.47 15.11
C SER A 9 24.02 -15.92 16.52
N SER A 10 24.07 -14.60 16.65
CA SER A 10 24.18 -13.88 17.91
C SER A 10 23.37 -12.58 17.88
N CYS A 11 22.81 -12.18 19.02
CA CYS A 11 22.26 -10.85 19.19
C CYS A 11 22.32 -10.38 20.66
N HIS A 12 22.26 -9.07 20.85
CA HIS A 12 22.10 -8.47 22.18
C HIS A 12 21.18 -7.26 22.15
N PHE A 13 20.51 -7.01 23.28
CA PHE A 13 19.62 -5.88 23.49
C PHE A 13 19.85 -5.29 24.88
N GLU A 14 19.89 -3.97 24.98
CA GLU A 14 20.07 -3.22 26.21
C GLU A 14 19.07 -2.07 26.23
N ASP A 15 18.28 -1.97 27.31
CA ASP A 15 17.40 -0.82 27.52
C ASP A 15 18.23 0.40 27.88
N MET A 16 17.98 1.50 27.19
CA MET A 16 18.58 2.80 27.46
C MET A 16 17.56 3.65 28.23
N GLU A 17 17.19 4.80 27.69
CA GLU A 17 16.18 5.66 28.29
C GLU A 17 14.75 5.20 27.97
N PRO A 18 13.81 5.30 28.93
CA PRO A 18 12.40 5.11 28.65
C PRO A 18 11.91 6.16 27.66
N SER A 19 10.99 5.76 26.77
CA SER A 19 10.38 6.66 25.80
C SER A 19 9.53 7.71 26.52
N THR A 20 9.74 8.98 26.16
CA THR A 20 8.93 10.11 26.65
C THR A 20 7.64 10.31 25.84
N ARG A 21 7.43 9.52 24.78
CA ARG A 21 6.32 9.68 23.83
C ARG A 21 5.14 8.74 24.07
N ILE A 22 5.18 7.95 25.14
CA ILE A 22 4.17 6.96 25.48
C ILE A 22 3.75 7.10 26.95
N ASP A 23 2.56 6.59 27.28
CA ASP A 23 2.05 6.52 28.64
C ASP A 23 3.03 5.74 29.53
N PRO A 24 3.62 6.38 30.57
CA PRO A 24 4.58 5.72 31.47
C PRO A 24 4.03 4.45 32.12
N ALA A 25 2.71 4.33 32.28
CA ALA A 25 2.08 3.13 32.83
C ALA A 25 2.15 1.91 31.91
N THR A 26 2.48 2.10 30.62
CA THR A 26 2.62 1.03 29.63
C THR A 26 4.07 0.54 29.49
N ILE A 27 5.02 1.28 30.08
CA ILE A 27 6.44 0.94 30.03
C ILE A 27 6.70 -0.28 30.93
N SER A 28 7.36 -1.28 30.37
CA SER A 28 7.73 -2.48 31.12
C SER A 28 8.83 -2.16 32.16
N PRO A 29 9.08 -3.02 33.16
CA PRO A 29 10.29 -2.90 33.96
C PRO A 29 11.54 -2.92 33.08
N PRO A 30 12.57 -2.11 33.40
CA PRO A 30 13.79 -2.06 32.61
C PRO A 30 14.52 -3.39 32.66
N GLN A 31 15.06 -3.83 31.53
CA GLN A 31 15.90 -5.01 31.43
C GLN A 31 17.37 -4.61 31.25
N THR A 32 18.27 -5.30 31.95
CA THR A 32 19.70 -5.20 31.67
C THR A 32 20.04 -5.86 30.34
N ARG A 33 21.29 -5.72 29.87
CA ARG A 33 21.73 -6.31 28.61
C ARG A 33 21.41 -7.81 28.54
N ALA A 34 20.52 -8.19 27.62
CA ALA A 34 20.20 -9.57 27.28
C ALA A 34 20.96 -9.97 26.01
N SER A 35 21.49 -11.19 25.98
CA SER A 35 22.18 -11.73 24.80
C SER A 35 21.64 -13.11 24.47
N PHE A 36 21.49 -13.40 23.18
CA PHE A 36 20.92 -14.64 22.69
C PHE A 36 21.76 -15.17 21.53
N ASN A 37 21.80 -16.50 21.39
CA ASN A 37 22.53 -17.18 20.32
C ASN A 37 21.59 -18.13 19.57
N ASN A 38 21.79 -18.25 18.26
CA ASN A 38 20.99 -19.08 17.35
C ASN A 38 19.48 -18.88 17.55
N VAL A 39 19.00 -17.67 17.35
CA VAL A 39 17.61 -17.28 17.58
C VAL A 39 16.94 -16.74 16.31
N LEU A 40 15.61 -16.69 16.34
CA LEU A 40 14.82 -15.87 15.43
C LEU A 40 14.42 -14.58 16.17
N VAL A 41 15.04 -13.45 15.80
CA VAL A 41 14.62 -12.15 16.30
C VAL A 41 13.41 -11.69 15.49
N VAL A 42 12.35 -11.28 16.16
CA VAL A 42 11.10 -10.83 15.52
C VAL A 42 10.79 -9.43 16.04
N PHE A 43 11.06 -8.42 15.22
CA PHE A 43 10.54 -7.09 15.48
C PHE A 43 9.05 -7.08 15.15
N VAL A 44 8.21 -6.77 16.15
CA VAL A 44 6.76 -6.82 16.03
C VAL A 44 6.16 -5.43 16.23
N CYS A 45 5.31 -5.02 15.27
CA CYS A 45 4.48 -3.83 15.37
C CYS A 45 3.02 -4.22 15.33
N VAL A 46 2.30 -3.88 16.40
CA VAL A 46 0.84 -4.00 16.46
C VAL A 46 0.24 -2.76 15.80
N GLU A 47 -0.64 -2.97 14.84
CA GLU A 47 -1.38 -1.94 14.12
C GLU A 47 -2.79 -1.79 14.68
N ARG A 48 -3.40 -0.63 14.42
CA ARG A 48 -4.81 -0.37 14.70
C ARG A 48 -5.67 -1.48 14.11
N TYR A 49 -6.71 -1.90 14.83
CA TYR A 49 -7.61 -3.01 14.45
C TYR A 49 -7.01 -4.43 14.49
N ASP A 50 -5.73 -4.59 14.87
CA ASP A 50 -5.21 -5.92 15.17
C ASP A 50 -5.91 -6.49 16.42
N GLY A 51 -6.08 -7.81 16.44
CA GLY A 51 -6.66 -8.55 17.54
C GLY A 51 -6.31 -10.04 17.47
N ARG A 52 -7.18 -10.88 18.03
CA ARG A 52 -6.91 -12.33 18.16
C ARG A 52 -6.66 -13.02 16.82
N GLU A 53 -7.37 -12.62 15.78
CA GLU A 53 -7.23 -13.16 14.43
C GLU A 53 -5.78 -13.01 13.91
N GLU A 54 -5.22 -11.81 14.00
CA GLU A 54 -3.84 -11.53 13.57
C GLU A 54 -2.83 -12.28 14.44
N LEU A 55 -3.10 -12.45 15.74
CA LEU A 55 -2.25 -13.25 16.62
C LEU A 55 -2.17 -14.71 16.17
N GLU A 56 -3.29 -15.32 15.80
CA GLU A 56 -3.33 -16.70 15.30
C GLU A 56 -2.60 -16.85 13.96
N GLN A 57 -2.77 -15.87 13.06
CA GLN A 57 -2.05 -15.82 11.78
C GLN A 57 -0.54 -15.71 12.00
N VAL A 58 -0.11 -14.77 12.86
CA VAL A 58 1.31 -14.57 13.23
C VAL A 58 1.90 -15.82 13.87
N ALA A 59 1.20 -16.44 14.83
CA ALA A 59 1.69 -17.63 15.50
C ALA A 59 1.82 -18.83 14.54
N THR A 60 0.97 -18.90 13.51
CA THR A 60 1.03 -19.93 12.48
C THR A 60 2.19 -19.70 11.52
N GLU A 61 2.41 -18.45 11.09
CA GLU A 61 3.55 -18.08 10.25
C GLU A 61 4.88 -18.31 10.98
N LEU A 62 5.02 -17.84 12.22
CA LEU A 62 6.24 -18.04 13.00
C LEU A 62 6.53 -19.52 13.25
N GLY A 63 5.50 -20.33 13.54
CA GLY A 63 5.65 -21.78 13.66
C GLY A 63 6.16 -22.43 12.37
N SER A 64 5.65 -22.00 11.22
CA SER A 64 6.08 -22.46 9.90
C SER A 64 7.52 -22.04 9.59
N LEU A 65 7.86 -20.78 9.89
CA LEU A 65 9.20 -20.23 9.70
C LEU A 65 10.23 -20.94 10.57
N ILE A 66 9.95 -21.20 11.84
CA ILE A 66 10.85 -21.93 12.74
C ILE A 66 11.03 -23.37 12.31
N THR A 67 9.97 -24.02 11.83
CA THR A 67 10.05 -25.39 11.31
C THR A 67 10.99 -25.45 10.10
N MET A 68 10.89 -24.49 9.20
CA MET A 68 11.76 -24.37 8.02
C MET A 68 13.22 -24.06 8.39
N LEU A 69 13.44 -23.15 9.34
CA LEU A 69 14.79 -22.73 9.76
C LEU A 69 15.46 -23.73 10.71
N GLY A 70 14.73 -24.72 11.24
CA GLY A 70 15.17 -25.57 12.35
C GLY A 70 14.92 -24.89 13.70
N LYS A 71 14.34 -25.67 14.64
CA LYS A 71 13.89 -25.22 15.97
C LYS A 71 14.91 -24.32 16.64
N ARG A 72 14.49 -23.11 16.99
CA ARG A 72 15.29 -22.06 17.61
C ARG A 72 14.41 -21.16 18.49
N PRO A 73 14.93 -20.56 19.56
CA PRO A 73 14.17 -19.62 20.37
C PRO A 73 13.77 -18.38 19.57
N ILE A 74 12.61 -17.81 19.91
CA ILE A 74 12.11 -16.56 19.35
C ILE A 74 12.44 -15.43 20.33
N VAL A 75 13.00 -14.33 19.83
CA VAL A 75 13.14 -13.07 20.58
C VAL A 75 12.11 -12.08 20.04
N LEU A 76 11.01 -11.88 20.77
CA LEU A 76 10.00 -10.88 20.43
C LEU A 76 10.48 -9.49 20.86
N CYS A 77 10.71 -8.62 19.88
CA CYS A 77 11.10 -7.23 20.10
C CYS A 77 9.97 -6.28 19.70
N PRO A 78 9.28 -5.64 20.66
CA PRO A 78 8.34 -4.58 20.33
C PRO A 78 9.02 -3.46 19.53
N ASN A 79 8.48 -3.14 18.35
CA ASN A 79 9.02 -2.09 17.49
C ASN A 79 7.91 -1.32 16.80
N VAL A 80 7.60 -0.15 17.35
CA VAL A 80 6.50 0.69 16.87
C VAL A 80 6.78 1.37 15.52
N HIS A 81 8.04 1.41 15.08
CA HIS A 81 8.46 2.16 13.90
C HIS A 81 8.12 1.47 12.57
N LEU A 82 7.65 0.22 12.59
CA LEU A 82 7.31 -0.51 11.37
C LEU A 82 6.00 -0.03 10.73
N SER A 83 5.14 0.69 11.46
CA SER A 83 3.86 1.19 10.94
C SER A 83 3.54 2.62 11.35
N ILE A 84 2.94 3.37 10.42
CA ILE A 84 2.29 4.65 10.70
C ILE A 84 0.92 4.46 11.35
N ASP A 85 0.26 3.33 11.10
CA ASP A 85 -1.06 2.95 11.62
C ASP A 85 -0.95 2.14 12.93
N LYS A 86 0.08 2.42 13.74
CA LYS A 86 0.34 1.74 15.01
C LYS A 86 -0.89 1.75 15.94
N ALA A 87 -1.08 0.65 16.68
CA ALA A 87 -2.10 0.56 17.72
C ALA A 87 -1.78 1.51 18.90
N PRO A 88 -2.79 1.92 19.68
CA PRO A 88 -2.59 2.52 20.99
C PRO A 88 -1.71 1.64 21.89
N GLU A 89 -0.88 2.26 22.73
CA GLU A 89 0.15 1.57 23.51
C GLU A 89 -0.40 0.46 24.41
N LYS A 90 -1.55 0.69 25.06
CA LYS A 90 -2.22 -0.31 25.91
C LYS A 90 -2.62 -1.55 25.11
N GLN A 91 -3.13 -1.35 23.89
CA GLN A 91 -3.48 -2.45 22.99
C GLN A 91 -2.23 -3.20 22.53
N ALA A 92 -1.17 -2.47 22.16
CA ALA A 92 0.09 -3.06 21.72
C ALA A 92 0.71 -3.94 22.83
N VAL A 93 0.77 -3.45 24.07
CA VAL A 93 1.29 -4.20 25.22
C VAL A 93 0.46 -5.47 25.47
N SER A 94 -0.88 -5.37 25.43
CA SER A 94 -1.77 -6.53 25.61
C SER A 94 -1.52 -7.59 24.54
N LEU A 95 -1.59 -7.19 23.26
CA LEU A 95 -1.51 -8.14 22.14
C LEU A 95 -0.11 -8.77 22.01
N ILE A 96 0.97 -8.05 22.29
CA ILE A 96 2.30 -8.65 22.32
C ILE A 96 2.41 -9.64 23.50
N GLY A 97 1.82 -9.34 24.65
CA GLY A 97 1.74 -10.26 25.79
C GLY A 97 0.93 -11.52 25.49
N GLU A 98 -0.18 -11.39 24.77
CA GLU A 98 -0.99 -12.52 24.30
C GLU A 98 -0.26 -13.35 23.25
N LEU A 99 0.50 -12.71 22.34
CA LEU A 99 1.32 -13.41 21.36
C LEU A 99 2.39 -14.27 22.02
N ASP A 100 3.09 -13.72 23.03
CA ASP A 100 4.09 -14.45 23.82
C ASP A 100 3.48 -15.72 24.45
N LYS A 101 2.31 -15.59 25.08
CA LYS A 101 1.59 -16.74 25.66
C LYS A 101 1.19 -17.76 24.59
N LEU A 102 0.58 -17.32 23.49
CA LEU A 102 0.12 -18.17 22.40
C LEU A 102 1.27 -18.98 21.77
N LEU A 103 2.44 -18.35 21.56
CA LEU A 103 3.61 -19.04 21.02
C LEU A 103 4.17 -20.08 22.01
N LYS A 104 4.23 -19.75 23.31
CA LYS A 104 4.64 -20.70 24.36
C LYS A 104 3.68 -21.89 24.47
N GLU A 105 2.37 -21.65 24.40
CA GLU A 105 1.33 -22.70 24.36
C GLU A 105 1.50 -23.63 23.15
N ARG A 106 1.97 -23.10 22.01
CA ARG A 106 2.35 -23.86 20.82
C ARG A 106 3.74 -24.51 20.89
N GLY A 107 4.34 -24.56 22.09
CA GLY A 107 5.61 -25.25 22.35
C GLY A 107 6.86 -24.52 21.84
N GLN A 108 6.77 -23.22 21.56
CA GLN A 108 7.93 -22.41 21.16
C GLN A 108 8.64 -21.86 22.40
N GLU A 109 9.97 -21.81 22.37
CA GLU A 109 10.74 -21.06 23.36
C GLU A 109 10.73 -19.58 22.96
N VAL A 110 10.22 -18.71 23.84
CA VAL A 110 10.02 -17.29 23.54
C VAL A 110 10.58 -16.39 24.64
N HIS A 111 11.42 -15.45 24.23
CA HIS A 111 11.98 -14.38 25.02
C HIS A 111 11.36 -13.06 24.57
N ARG A 112 10.58 -12.41 25.44
CA ARG A 112 9.95 -11.11 25.13
C ARG A 112 10.77 -9.99 25.75
N LEU A 113 11.25 -9.07 24.92
CA LEU A 113 11.97 -7.88 25.37
C LEU A 113 11.01 -6.84 25.98
N SER A 114 11.54 -5.98 26.84
CA SER A 114 10.78 -4.90 27.47
C SER A 114 10.14 -3.95 26.44
N PHE A 115 8.96 -3.43 26.76
CA PHE A 115 8.25 -2.44 25.96
C PHE A 115 8.57 -1.02 26.44
N GLY A 116 8.70 -0.08 25.49
CA GLY A 116 8.71 1.35 25.81
C GLY A 116 10.07 2.01 26.07
N TYR A 117 11.17 1.37 25.68
CA TYR A 117 12.53 1.92 25.81
C TYR A 117 13.16 2.18 24.46
N HIS A 118 14.02 3.21 24.40
CA HIS A 118 15.08 3.25 23.42
C HIS A 118 16.02 2.07 23.70
N LYS A 119 16.35 1.28 22.67
CA LYS A 119 17.19 0.09 22.83
C LYS A 119 18.47 0.25 22.04
N ARG A 120 19.60 -0.05 22.68
CA ARG A 120 20.84 -0.36 21.97
C ARG A 120 20.84 -1.85 21.68
N TYR A 121 21.11 -2.23 20.45
CA TYR A 121 21.16 -3.63 20.07
C TYR A 121 22.16 -3.88 18.95
N GLY A 122 22.60 -5.13 18.84
CA GLY A 122 23.41 -5.61 17.74
C GLY A 122 22.96 -7.00 17.34
N LEU A 123 22.91 -7.25 16.02
CA LEU A 123 22.46 -8.48 15.41
C LEU A 123 23.55 -9.01 14.48
N GLU A 124 23.85 -10.30 14.58
CA GLU A 124 24.68 -11.02 13.61
C GLU A 124 23.76 -11.96 12.83
N CYS A 125 23.34 -11.52 11.65
CA CYS A 125 22.41 -12.25 10.80
C CYS A 125 23.15 -13.31 9.96
N ASN A 126 22.56 -14.50 9.80
CA ASN A 126 23.21 -15.60 9.10
C ASN A 126 23.39 -15.36 7.59
N GLY A 127 22.59 -14.47 6.99
CA GLY A 127 22.72 -14.04 5.60
C GLY A 127 22.34 -15.07 4.53
N ASN A 128 21.82 -16.24 4.90
CA ASN A 128 21.30 -17.24 3.95
C ASN A 128 19.87 -16.88 3.48
N VAL A 129 19.38 -17.57 2.45
CA VAL A 129 18.00 -17.39 1.97
C VAL A 129 17.03 -17.68 3.12
N GLY A 130 16.10 -16.76 3.39
CA GLY A 130 15.17 -16.85 4.52
C GLY A 130 15.72 -16.31 5.84
N SER A 131 16.96 -15.80 5.88
CA SER A 131 17.51 -15.12 7.07
C SER A 131 16.77 -13.83 7.43
N VAL A 132 16.19 -13.15 6.44
CA VAL A 132 15.43 -11.91 6.64
C VAL A 132 14.08 -12.05 5.99
N VAL A 133 13.01 -11.91 6.77
CA VAL A 133 11.64 -12.11 6.30
C VAL A 133 10.72 -11.04 6.89
N GLY A 134 10.16 -10.21 6.01
CA GLY A 134 9.08 -9.29 6.33
C GLY A 134 7.70 -9.93 6.12
N ARG A 135 6.78 -9.70 7.06
CA ARG A 135 5.37 -10.13 6.97
C ARG A 135 4.44 -9.03 7.47
N ARG A 136 3.26 -8.94 6.85
CA ARG A 136 2.17 -8.09 7.32
C ARG A 136 0.86 -8.86 7.27
N PHE A 137 0.10 -8.75 8.35
CA PHE A 137 -1.16 -9.42 8.58
C PHE A 137 -2.25 -8.37 8.72
N TYR A 138 -3.28 -8.49 7.91
CA TYR A 138 -4.33 -7.49 7.79
C TYR A 138 -5.66 -7.90 8.44
N GLY A 139 -5.78 -9.18 8.83
CA GLY A 139 -7.03 -9.77 9.31
C GLY A 139 -8.09 -9.88 8.23
N SER A 140 -9.35 -9.91 8.67
CA SER A 140 -10.51 -9.96 7.78
C SER A 140 -10.63 -8.79 6.81
N GLU A 141 -11.33 -9.02 5.69
CA GLU A 141 -11.67 -7.99 4.71
C GLU A 141 -12.38 -6.78 5.35
N HIS A 142 -13.19 -7.01 6.39
CA HIS A 142 -13.89 -5.95 7.12
C HIS A 142 -12.94 -5.01 7.85
N LYS A 143 -11.90 -5.56 8.49
CA LYS A 143 -10.86 -4.74 9.12
C LYS A 143 -10.07 -3.95 8.09
N GLN A 144 -9.79 -4.55 6.93
CA GLN A 144 -9.08 -3.85 5.86
C GLN A 144 -9.90 -2.70 5.27
N PHE A 145 -11.20 -2.93 5.05
CA PHE A 145 -12.08 -1.86 4.58
C PHE A 145 -12.17 -0.73 5.61
N LEU A 146 -12.30 -1.09 6.89
CA LEU A 146 -12.30 -0.12 7.98
C LEU A 146 -11.00 0.70 8.03
N ARG A 147 -9.83 0.08 7.82
CA ARG A 147 -8.54 0.80 7.70
C ARG A 147 -8.61 1.87 6.61
N LEU A 148 -9.19 1.55 5.45
CA LEU A 148 -9.36 2.55 4.41
C LEU A 148 -10.32 3.66 4.85
N MET A 149 -11.50 3.31 5.36
CA MET A 149 -12.50 4.29 5.81
C MET A 149 -11.92 5.26 6.84
N THR A 150 -11.07 4.77 7.73
CA THR A 150 -10.35 5.61 8.68
C THR A 150 -9.32 6.52 8.04
N ARG A 151 -8.55 6.03 7.06
CA ARG A 151 -7.61 6.88 6.32
C ARG A 151 -8.30 7.98 5.51
N LEU A 152 -9.50 7.69 5.01
CA LEU A 152 -10.35 8.66 4.31
C LEU A 152 -11.09 9.63 5.26
N GLY A 153 -10.94 9.48 6.57
CA GLY A 153 -11.62 10.31 7.57
C GLY A 153 -13.12 10.02 7.73
N ILE A 154 -13.62 8.91 7.15
CA ILE A 154 -15.03 8.50 7.21
C ILE A 154 -15.34 7.86 8.57
N CYS A 155 -14.45 6.99 9.06
CA CYS A 155 -14.59 6.32 10.35
C CYS A 155 -13.52 6.79 11.33
N PRO A 156 -13.86 7.15 12.58
CA PRO A 156 -12.87 7.37 13.63
C PRO A 156 -11.89 6.19 13.80
N PRO A 157 -10.64 6.44 14.25
CA PRO A 157 -9.66 5.39 14.56
C PRO A 157 -10.10 4.30 15.55
N GLU A 158 -11.08 4.59 16.38
CA GLU A 158 -11.57 3.75 17.47
C GLU A 158 -12.77 2.92 17.03
N SER A 159 -13.24 3.12 15.80
CA SER A 159 -14.35 2.38 15.23
C SER A 159 -14.06 0.88 15.19
N LEU A 160 -15.09 0.09 15.42
CA LEU A 160 -15.12 -1.33 15.15
C LEU A 160 -15.67 -1.58 13.74
N PRO A 161 -15.46 -2.78 13.16
CA PRO A 161 -16.07 -3.13 11.89
C PRO A 161 -17.60 -2.97 11.86
N SER A 162 -18.27 -3.14 13.00
CA SER A 162 -19.71 -2.92 13.17
C SER A 162 -20.15 -1.46 13.12
N ASP A 163 -19.21 -0.53 13.31
CA ASP A 163 -19.48 0.90 13.39
C ASP A 163 -19.37 1.57 12.00
N MET A 164 -19.02 0.80 10.98
CA MET A 164 -19.00 1.29 9.61
C MET A 164 -20.42 1.70 9.17
N PRO A 165 -20.57 2.74 8.34
CA PRO A 165 -21.86 3.14 7.82
C PRO A 165 -22.61 1.99 7.14
N SER A 166 -23.94 1.98 7.18
CA SER A 166 -24.76 0.93 6.56
C SER A 166 -24.44 0.73 5.07
N TRP A 167 -24.17 1.82 4.35
CA TRP A 167 -23.75 1.75 2.94
C TRP A 167 -22.41 1.03 2.75
N ALA A 168 -21.48 1.13 3.70
CA ALA A 168 -20.19 0.46 3.66
C ALA A 168 -20.35 -1.06 3.76
N HIS A 169 -21.27 -1.53 4.61
CA HIS A 169 -21.63 -2.95 4.69
C HIS A 169 -22.28 -3.46 3.41
N VAL A 170 -23.18 -2.67 2.80
CA VAL A 170 -23.82 -3.05 1.53
C VAL A 170 -22.79 -3.16 0.41
N LEU A 171 -21.85 -2.21 0.34
CA LEU A 171 -20.73 -2.28 -0.61
C LEU A 171 -19.96 -3.58 -0.40
N MET A 172 -19.46 -3.85 0.81
CA MET A 172 -18.70 -5.06 1.10
C MET A 172 -19.44 -6.37 0.80
N GLN A 173 -20.74 -6.42 1.05
CA GLN A 173 -21.52 -7.65 0.88
C GLN A 173 -21.88 -7.96 -0.57
N ARG A 174 -22.07 -6.92 -1.40
CA ARG A 174 -22.72 -7.10 -2.70
C ARG A 174 -21.85 -6.72 -3.88
N GLN A 175 -20.88 -5.85 -3.69
CA GLN A 175 -20.26 -5.14 -4.80
C GLN A 175 -18.74 -5.04 -4.66
N LEU A 176 -18.21 -4.96 -3.44
CA LEU A 176 -16.84 -4.56 -3.12
C LEU A 176 -16.05 -5.69 -2.45
N LYS A 177 -14.95 -6.08 -3.07
CA LYS A 177 -13.94 -7.00 -2.57
C LYS A 177 -12.69 -6.23 -2.16
N VAL A 178 -12.26 -6.40 -0.91
CA VAL A 178 -10.98 -5.87 -0.45
C VAL A 178 -9.88 -6.87 -0.74
N LEU A 179 -8.81 -6.42 -1.39
CA LEU A 179 -7.67 -7.23 -1.81
C LEU A 179 -6.53 -7.00 -0.83
N GLY A 180 -6.21 -8.02 -0.03
CA GLY A 180 -5.43 -7.84 1.19
C GLY A 180 -3.92 -7.83 1.03
N ASN A 181 -3.44 -7.96 -0.20
CA ASN A 181 -2.02 -7.87 -0.51
C ASN A 181 -1.81 -7.45 -1.96
N ARG A 182 -0.57 -7.03 -2.27
CA ARG A 182 -0.16 -6.63 -3.62
C ARG A 182 -0.51 -7.65 -4.70
N ARG A 183 -0.32 -8.95 -4.42
CA ARG A 183 -0.52 -10.01 -5.42
C ARG A 183 -1.99 -10.08 -5.83
N GLU A 184 -2.90 -10.06 -4.87
CA GLU A 184 -4.35 -10.03 -5.14
C GLU A 184 -4.77 -8.78 -5.92
N THR A 185 -4.23 -7.61 -5.57
CA THR A 185 -4.49 -6.36 -6.29
C THR A 185 -4.06 -6.44 -7.76
N TYR A 186 -2.85 -6.97 -8.02
CA TYR A 186 -2.35 -7.14 -9.38
C TYR A 186 -3.13 -8.18 -10.18
N GLU A 187 -3.52 -9.30 -9.56
CA GLU A 187 -4.36 -10.30 -10.23
C GLU A 187 -5.72 -9.71 -10.64
N ALA A 188 -6.36 -8.94 -9.76
CA ALA A 188 -7.61 -8.26 -10.09
C ALA A 188 -7.43 -7.25 -11.23
N ALA A 189 -6.34 -6.48 -11.24
CA ALA A 189 -6.03 -5.55 -12.32
C ALA A 189 -5.86 -6.27 -13.67
N LYS A 190 -5.12 -7.38 -13.70
CA LYS A 190 -4.92 -8.19 -14.90
C LYS A 190 -6.22 -8.78 -15.41
N MET A 191 -7.08 -9.29 -14.52
CA MET A 191 -8.39 -9.80 -14.89
C MET A 191 -9.27 -8.70 -15.50
N MET A 192 -9.34 -7.52 -14.88
CA MET A 192 -10.08 -6.39 -15.43
C MET A 192 -9.55 -5.98 -16.81
N LEU A 193 -8.23 -5.93 -16.97
CA LEU A 193 -7.62 -5.60 -18.25
C LEU A 193 -8.03 -6.62 -19.31
N GLN A 194 -7.86 -7.92 -19.04
CA GLN A 194 -8.25 -8.98 -19.97
C GLN A 194 -9.73 -8.90 -20.35
N GLU A 195 -10.63 -8.71 -19.38
CA GLU A 195 -12.06 -8.52 -19.63
C GLU A 195 -12.33 -7.33 -20.58
N GLN A 196 -11.54 -6.25 -20.50
CA GLN A 196 -11.65 -5.11 -21.40
C GLN A 196 -11.05 -5.34 -22.79
N LEU A 197 -9.99 -6.12 -22.88
CA LEU A 197 -9.39 -6.51 -24.16
C LEU A 197 -10.31 -7.47 -24.93
N ASP A 198 -11.05 -8.32 -24.22
CA ASP A 198 -12.04 -9.23 -24.79
C ASP A 198 -13.38 -8.53 -25.12
N ALA A 199 -13.59 -7.29 -24.64
CA ALA A 199 -14.83 -6.54 -24.83
C ALA A 199 -14.95 -5.98 -26.25
N THR A 200 -15.64 -6.72 -27.12
CA THR A 200 -15.86 -6.32 -28.52
C THR A 200 -16.60 -4.98 -28.64
N GLY A 201 -15.96 -3.99 -29.27
CA GLY A 201 -16.55 -2.70 -29.67
C GLY A 201 -16.87 -1.71 -28.54
N GLN A 202 -16.52 -2.03 -27.29
CA GLN A 202 -16.88 -1.20 -26.12
C GLN A 202 -15.79 -1.08 -25.05
N GLY A 203 -14.59 -1.61 -25.30
CA GLY A 203 -13.45 -1.55 -24.38
C GLY A 203 -13.00 -0.11 -24.10
N GLU A 204 -13.06 0.30 -22.84
CA GLU A 204 -12.64 1.62 -22.41
C GLU A 204 -12.01 1.53 -21.02
N LEU A 205 -10.82 2.11 -20.89
CA LEU A 205 -10.00 2.06 -19.68
C LEU A 205 -9.82 3.47 -19.14
N TRP A 206 -10.19 3.70 -17.88
CA TRP A 206 -9.94 4.98 -17.20
C TRP A 206 -8.97 4.79 -16.06
N THR A 207 -7.96 5.65 -16.04
CA THR A 207 -6.74 5.37 -15.30
C THR A 207 -6.13 6.64 -14.73
N CYS A 208 -5.67 6.60 -13.48
CA CYS A 208 -4.76 7.61 -12.94
C CYS A 208 -3.51 6.88 -12.49
N MET A 209 -2.39 7.17 -13.14
CA MET A 209 -1.04 6.72 -12.74
C MET A 209 -0.89 5.20 -12.54
N LEU A 210 -1.37 4.39 -13.48
CA LEU A 210 -1.23 2.93 -13.42
C LEU A 210 0.20 2.46 -13.05
N PHE A 211 0.34 1.94 -11.83
CA PHE A 211 1.37 1.01 -11.38
C PHE A 211 2.84 1.46 -11.52
N GLU A 212 3.16 2.75 -11.42
CA GLU A 212 4.51 3.25 -11.73
C GLU A 212 5.55 3.04 -10.59
N GLY A 213 5.38 2.06 -9.69
CA GLY A 213 6.12 1.98 -8.42
C GLY A 213 7.20 0.90 -8.25
N GLU A 214 7.42 -0.05 -9.17
CA GLU A 214 8.30 -1.21 -8.89
C GLU A 214 9.66 -1.21 -9.62
N ARG A 215 10.72 -1.53 -8.86
CA ARG A 215 12.12 -1.71 -9.34
C ARG A 215 12.34 -2.97 -10.17
N GLN A 216 11.38 -3.89 -10.22
CA GLN A 216 11.34 -4.99 -11.18
C GLN A 216 9.94 -5.01 -11.77
N PRO A 217 9.75 -4.39 -12.95
CA PRO A 217 8.47 -4.42 -13.62
C PRO A 217 8.18 -5.89 -13.91
N MET A 218 7.00 -6.38 -13.57
CA MET A 218 6.40 -7.40 -14.43
C MET A 218 6.18 -6.71 -15.78
N ASP A 219 7.22 -6.81 -16.61
CA ASP A 219 7.35 -6.40 -18.01
C ASP A 219 6.68 -5.06 -18.35
N ASP A 220 7.49 -4.01 -18.20
CA ASP A 220 7.34 -2.65 -18.73
C ASP A 220 5.89 -2.17 -18.96
N TYR A 221 5.40 -1.31 -18.07
CA TYR A 221 4.03 -0.79 -18.14
C TYR A 221 3.78 0.07 -19.41
N LEU A 222 4.81 0.74 -19.94
CA LEU A 222 4.74 1.33 -21.27
C LEU A 222 4.60 0.25 -22.34
N SER A 223 5.20 -0.93 -22.15
CA SER A 223 4.99 -2.09 -23.01
C SER A 223 3.55 -2.62 -22.94
N GLN A 224 2.88 -2.64 -21.78
CA GLN A 224 1.45 -2.99 -21.75
C GLN A 224 0.56 -1.95 -22.42
N LEU A 225 0.76 -0.64 -22.16
CA LEU A 225 0.02 0.40 -22.88
C LEU A 225 0.32 0.37 -24.38
N HIS A 226 1.57 0.10 -24.76
CA HIS A 226 1.97 -0.09 -26.15
C HIS A 226 1.26 -1.28 -26.78
N THR A 227 1.24 -2.44 -26.11
CA THR A 227 0.52 -3.64 -26.56
C THR A 227 -0.97 -3.34 -26.72
N ILE A 228 -1.60 -2.69 -25.74
CA ILE A 228 -3.02 -2.29 -25.82
C ILE A 228 -3.23 -1.38 -27.03
N LEU A 229 -2.38 -0.35 -27.19
CA LEU A 229 -2.53 0.60 -28.27
C LEU A 229 -2.23 -0.04 -29.64
N HIS A 230 -1.36 -1.04 -29.74
CA HIS A 230 -0.96 -1.62 -31.01
C HIS A 230 -1.85 -2.80 -31.43
N GLU A 231 -2.15 -3.71 -30.50
CA GLU A 231 -2.84 -4.98 -30.78
C GLU A 231 -4.37 -4.86 -30.61
N TYR A 232 -4.86 -3.85 -29.89
CA TYR A 232 -6.28 -3.67 -29.57
C TYR A 232 -6.80 -2.31 -30.06
N PRO A 233 -7.03 -2.14 -31.38
CA PRO A 233 -7.41 -0.85 -31.97
C PRO A 233 -8.76 -0.32 -31.48
N ASP A 234 -9.65 -1.20 -31.03
CA ASP A 234 -11.01 -0.85 -30.56
C ASP A 234 -11.05 -0.34 -29.12
N VAL A 235 -9.95 -0.48 -28.36
CA VAL A 235 -9.88 -0.09 -26.95
C VAL A 235 -9.50 1.39 -26.85
N ARG A 236 -10.30 2.15 -26.10
CA ARG A 236 -10.00 3.55 -25.75
C ARG A 236 -9.36 3.63 -24.37
N VAL A 237 -8.38 4.51 -24.22
CA VAL A 237 -7.63 4.70 -22.98
C VAL A 237 -7.71 6.15 -22.55
N HIS A 238 -8.16 6.37 -21.32
CA HIS A 238 -8.21 7.65 -20.64
C HIS A 238 -7.18 7.64 -19.51
N ARG A 239 -6.25 8.59 -19.57
CA ARG A 239 -5.10 8.65 -18.66
C ARG A 239 -5.00 10.03 -18.00
N ALA A 240 -5.37 10.07 -16.74
CA ALA A 240 -5.14 11.19 -15.83
C ALA A 240 -3.70 11.11 -15.29
N MET A 241 -2.94 12.19 -15.40
CA MET A 241 -1.54 12.28 -14.98
C MET A 241 -1.31 13.61 -14.27
N ASN A 242 -0.53 13.59 -13.19
CA ASN A 242 -0.14 14.83 -12.52
C ASN A 242 1.03 15.49 -13.24
N LEU A 243 0.74 16.43 -14.13
CA LEU A 243 1.74 17.04 -15.01
C LEU A 243 2.65 18.05 -14.31
N SER A 244 2.35 18.46 -13.07
CA SER A 244 3.28 19.26 -12.27
C SER A 244 4.49 18.45 -11.76
N VAL A 245 4.41 17.13 -11.86
CA VAL A 245 5.50 16.22 -11.45
C VAL A 245 6.39 15.93 -12.66
N PRO A 246 7.72 16.21 -12.60
CA PRO A 246 8.63 16.02 -13.73
C PRO A 246 8.66 14.61 -14.31
N GLY A 247 8.50 13.57 -13.47
CA GLY A 247 8.43 12.18 -13.93
C GLY A 247 7.24 11.94 -14.86
N PHE A 248 6.05 12.40 -14.45
CA PHE A 248 4.82 12.19 -15.21
C PHE A 248 4.74 13.11 -16.44
N SER A 249 5.25 14.34 -16.36
CA SER A 249 5.30 15.24 -17.51
C SER A 249 6.24 14.72 -18.62
N ASN A 250 7.38 14.13 -18.24
CA ASN A 250 8.27 13.45 -19.19
C ASN A 250 7.64 12.19 -19.79
N ALA A 251 6.95 11.39 -18.99
CA ALA A 251 6.20 10.23 -19.50
C ALA A 251 5.10 10.68 -20.48
N ALA A 252 4.41 11.79 -20.20
CA ALA A 252 3.41 12.36 -21.09
C ALA A 252 4.03 12.75 -22.45
N ARG A 253 5.15 13.48 -22.46
CA ARG A 253 5.87 13.83 -23.69
C ARG A 253 6.29 12.61 -24.50
N HIS A 254 6.73 11.55 -23.82
CA HIS A 254 7.07 10.30 -24.48
C HIS A 254 5.86 9.68 -25.21
N LEU A 255 4.68 9.68 -24.59
CA LEU A 255 3.46 9.17 -25.23
C LEU A 255 3.05 9.98 -26.46
N PHE A 256 3.16 11.31 -26.42
CA PHE A 256 2.89 12.17 -27.58
C PHE A 256 3.77 11.86 -28.78
N ARG A 257 5.06 11.60 -28.54
CA ARG A 257 6.01 11.21 -29.60
C ARG A 257 5.78 9.81 -30.12
N ARG A 258 5.36 8.89 -29.24
CA ARG A 258 5.24 7.47 -29.58
C ARG A 258 3.89 7.12 -30.22
N PHE A 259 2.81 7.78 -29.83
CA PHE A 259 1.45 7.45 -30.26
C PHE A 259 0.66 8.67 -30.78
N PRO A 260 1.20 9.44 -31.73
CA PRO A 260 0.54 10.66 -32.23
C PRO A 260 -0.84 10.36 -32.83
N GLU A 261 -0.97 9.30 -33.64
CA GLU A 261 -2.24 8.92 -34.28
C GLU A 261 -3.30 8.48 -33.27
N ALA A 262 -2.91 7.78 -32.20
CA ALA A 262 -3.84 7.35 -31.16
C ALA A 262 -4.36 8.54 -30.36
N ILE A 263 -3.53 9.55 -30.14
CA ILE A 263 -3.92 10.78 -29.45
C ILE A 263 -4.81 11.63 -30.37
N GLU A 264 -4.41 11.84 -31.63
CA GLU A 264 -5.19 12.63 -32.59
C GLU A 264 -6.59 12.05 -32.84
N SER A 265 -6.70 10.72 -32.96
CA SER A 265 -7.98 10.02 -33.07
C SER A 265 -8.82 10.04 -31.79
N GLY A 266 -8.25 10.50 -30.67
CA GLY A 266 -8.91 10.50 -29.36
C GLY A 266 -9.07 9.12 -28.73
N ARG A 267 -8.31 8.13 -29.23
CA ARG A 267 -8.23 6.78 -28.66
C ARG A 267 -7.37 6.73 -27.41
N LEU A 268 -6.29 7.51 -27.36
CA LEU A 268 -5.54 7.81 -26.16
C LEU A 268 -5.83 9.24 -25.72
N ARG A 269 -6.54 9.41 -24.62
CA ARG A 269 -6.86 10.73 -24.05
C ARG A 269 -6.05 10.97 -22.79
N MET A 270 -5.33 12.08 -22.78
CA MET A 270 -4.50 12.47 -21.66
C MET A 270 -5.06 13.72 -20.98
N TYR A 271 -5.05 13.71 -19.66
CA TYR A 271 -5.64 14.75 -18.82
C TYR A 271 -4.69 15.10 -17.69
N ASN A 272 -4.60 16.38 -17.32
CA ASN A 272 -3.96 16.76 -16.07
C ASN A 272 -4.82 16.33 -14.87
N SER A 273 -4.19 15.92 -13.77
CA SER A 273 -4.86 15.62 -12.51
C SER A 273 -4.01 16.00 -11.31
N ARG A 274 -4.63 16.57 -10.28
CA ARG A 274 -3.92 16.96 -9.04
C ARG A 274 -3.82 15.82 -8.02
N VAL A 275 -4.43 14.68 -8.29
CA VAL A 275 -4.42 13.52 -7.38
C VAL A 275 -3.22 12.64 -7.70
N SER A 276 -2.26 12.56 -6.79
CA SER A 276 -1.01 11.78 -6.93
C SER A 276 -0.95 10.51 -6.07
N ASP A 277 -1.89 10.33 -5.15
CA ASP A 277 -1.74 9.38 -4.04
C ASP A 277 -2.63 8.13 -4.18
N ILE A 278 -3.40 8.02 -5.27
CA ILE A 278 -4.36 6.95 -5.51
C ILE A 278 -4.21 6.49 -6.96
N GLU A 279 -4.01 5.19 -7.15
CA GLU A 279 -4.06 4.56 -8.46
C GLU A 279 -5.45 3.94 -8.66
N PHE A 280 -5.98 4.00 -9.88
CA PHE A 280 -7.20 3.26 -10.18
C PHE A 280 -7.29 2.83 -11.63
N LEU A 281 -8.09 1.79 -11.83
CA LEU A 281 -8.47 1.22 -13.11
C LEU A 281 -9.99 1.11 -13.12
N LEU A 282 -10.66 1.80 -14.03
CA LEU A 282 -12.09 1.67 -14.25
C LEU A 282 -12.34 0.99 -15.59
N SER A 283 -13.44 0.26 -15.62
CA SER A 283 -14.09 -0.29 -16.80
C SER A 283 -15.59 0.01 -16.71
N ARG A 284 -16.38 -0.39 -17.72
CA ARG A 284 -17.84 -0.20 -17.68
C ARG A 284 -18.54 -0.90 -16.51
N SER A 285 -18.00 -2.03 -16.06
CA SER A 285 -18.66 -2.92 -15.09
C SER A 285 -17.85 -3.15 -13.82
N ALA A 286 -16.64 -2.60 -13.74
CA ALA A 286 -15.75 -2.84 -12.62
C ALA A 286 -14.80 -1.68 -12.35
N VAL A 287 -14.43 -1.57 -11.08
CA VAL A 287 -13.57 -0.55 -10.49
C VAL A 287 -12.49 -1.23 -9.69
N LEU A 288 -11.25 -0.79 -9.83
CA LEU A 288 -10.16 -1.12 -8.93
C LEU A 288 -9.51 0.16 -8.44
N LEU A 289 -9.49 0.36 -7.12
CA LEU A 289 -8.71 1.38 -6.44
C LEU A 289 -7.50 0.70 -5.79
N ALA A 290 -6.29 1.14 -6.13
CA ALA A 290 -5.05 0.64 -5.56
C ALA A 290 -4.40 1.71 -4.68
N PHE A 291 -3.90 1.29 -3.52
CA PHE A 291 -3.34 2.17 -2.51
C PHE A 291 -1.83 1.97 -2.39
N PRO A 292 -1.03 2.91 -2.94
CA PRO A 292 0.43 2.83 -2.86
C PRO A 292 0.95 3.17 -1.45
N GLN A 293 2.09 2.59 -1.09
CA GLN A 293 2.88 2.97 0.08
C GLN A 293 3.75 4.18 -0.27
N ARG A 294 3.81 5.20 0.61
CA ARG A 294 4.65 6.38 0.35
C ARG A 294 6.10 5.96 0.01
N PRO A 295 6.65 6.44 -1.13
CA PRO A 295 8.00 6.09 -1.54
C PRO A 295 9.03 6.48 -0.47
N ARG A 296 9.95 5.57 -0.15
CA ARG A 296 11.00 5.79 0.87
C ARG A 296 12.11 6.74 0.41
N LYS A 297 12.16 7.11 -0.87
CA LYS A 297 13.12 8.07 -1.44
C LYS A 297 12.37 9.27 -1.98
N ALA A 298 12.87 10.48 -1.68
CA ALA A 298 12.28 11.76 -2.08
C ALA A 298 12.12 11.94 -3.61
N GLU A 299 12.78 11.10 -4.42
CA GLU A 299 12.79 11.19 -5.88
C GLU A 299 11.86 10.18 -6.59
N SER A 300 11.23 9.25 -5.85
CA SER A 300 10.24 8.34 -6.44
C SER A 300 8.86 8.93 -6.21
N HIS A 301 8.10 9.19 -7.27
CA HIS A 301 6.73 9.72 -7.16
C HIS A 301 5.67 8.63 -7.09
N ALA A 302 6.05 7.38 -7.36
CA ALA A 302 5.16 6.24 -7.29
C ALA A 302 5.55 5.33 -6.11
N GLY A 303 4.54 4.80 -5.45
CA GLY A 303 4.67 3.92 -4.29
C GLY A 303 4.44 2.46 -4.62
N GLU A 304 4.92 1.54 -3.77
CA GLU A 304 4.63 0.11 -3.92
C GLU A 304 3.18 -0.17 -3.48
N ILE A 305 2.38 -0.82 -4.32
CA ILE A 305 0.99 -1.14 -3.98
C ILE A 305 0.97 -2.03 -2.74
N SER A 306 0.21 -1.58 -1.74
CA SER A 306 0.05 -2.35 -0.50
C SER A 306 -1.17 -3.25 -0.55
N PHE A 307 -2.30 -2.69 -0.98
CA PHE A 307 -3.60 -3.35 -1.03
C PHE A 307 -4.51 -2.63 -2.04
N GLY A 308 -5.65 -3.22 -2.35
CA GLY A 308 -6.60 -2.65 -3.31
C GLY A 308 -8.05 -2.91 -2.94
N ILE A 309 -8.95 -2.23 -3.62
CA ILE A 309 -10.39 -2.39 -3.52
C ILE A 309 -10.93 -2.59 -4.92
N TYR A 310 -11.49 -3.77 -5.13
CA TYR A 310 -12.14 -4.15 -6.37
C TYR A 310 -13.65 -4.09 -6.18
N CYS A 311 -14.38 -3.54 -7.14
CA CYS A 311 -15.82 -3.53 -7.13
C CYS A 311 -16.35 -3.93 -8.51
N LYS A 312 -17.29 -4.88 -8.58
CA LYS A 312 -17.97 -5.26 -9.83
C LYS A 312 -19.44 -4.90 -9.73
N ASP A 313 -19.75 -3.67 -10.16
CA ASP A 313 -21.09 -3.11 -10.16
C ASP A 313 -21.19 -2.02 -11.23
N ASP A 314 -22.14 -2.18 -12.16
CA ASP A 314 -22.28 -1.33 -13.34
C ASP A 314 -22.67 0.11 -12.98
N ASP A 315 -23.60 0.28 -12.03
CA ASP A 315 -24.06 1.60 -11.60
C ASP A 315 -22.95 2.35 -10.85
N PHE A 316 -22.23 1.65 -9.97
CA PHE A 316 -21.09 2.20 -9.26
C PHE A 316 -19.95 2.59 -10.22
N ALA A 317 -19.60 1.70 -11.15
CA ALA A 317 -18.59 1.96 -12.16
C ALA A 317 -18.95 3.18 -13.03
N LYS A 318 -20.20 3.25 -13.48
CA LYS A 318 -20.73 4.40 -14.23
C LYS A 318 -20.65 5.71 -13.44
N ASN A 319 -21.05 5.70 -12.17
CA ASN A 319 -20.96 6.87 -11.31
C ASN A 319 -19.52 7.30 -11.08
N LEU A 320 -18.58 6.36 -10.91
CA LEU A 320 -17.17 6.65 -10.77
C LEU A 320 -16.54 7.18 -12.07
N ILE A 321 -16.97 6.72 -13.23
CA ILE A 321 -16.55 7.29 -14.52
C ILE A 321 -17.03 8.75 -14.66
N GLN A 322 -18.26 9.05 -14.22
CA GLN A 322 -18.74 10.43 -14.17
C GLN A 322 -17.92 11.28 -13.20
N TRP A 323 -17.64 10.75 -12.01
CA TRP A 323 -16.79 11.41 -11.02
C TRP A 323 -15.37 11.64 -11.54
N TYR A 324 -14.77 10.65 -12.21
CA TYR A 324 -13.47 10.76 -12.88
C TYR A 324 -13.44 11.96 -13.82
N GLY A 325 -14.45 12.09 -14.69
CA GLY A 325 -14.53 13.19 -15.65
C GLY A 325 -14.75 14.56 -15.02
N ALA A 326 -15.37 14.62 -13.84
CA ALA A 326 -15.69 15.88 -13.16
C ALA A 326 -14.59 16.34 -12.18
N PHE A 327 -13.89 15.42 -11.53
CA PHE A 327 -12.98 15.71 -10.41
C PHE A 327 -11.52 15.41 -10.71
N LEU A 328 -11.24 14.37 -11.49
CA LEU A 328 -9.86 13.95 -11.76
C LEU A 328 -9.30 14.57 -13.02
N VAL A 329 -10.15 14.81 -14.01
CA VAL A 329 -9.81 15.60 -15.17
C VAL A 329 -9.83 17.07 -14.78
N ASP A 330 -8.67 17.71 -14.84
CA ASP A 330 -8.56 19.15 -14.66
C ASP A 330 -9.41 19.88 -15.70
N SER A 331 -10.42 20.63 -15.25
CA SER A 331 -11.33 21.35 -16.13
C SER A 331 -10.67 22.54 -16.83
N LYS A 332 -9.51 23.01 -16.33
CA LYS A 332 -8.72 24.09 -16.93
C LYS A 332 -8.08 23.65 -18.24
N PHE A 333 -7.37 22.54 -18.21
CA PHE A 333 -6.66 22.00 -19.38
C PHE A 333 -7.52 21.05 -20.21
N GLY A 334 -8.45 20.35 -19.55
CA GLY A 334 -9.28 19.33 -20.17
C GLY A 334 -8.45 18.20 -20.80
N TRP A 335 -8.89 17.74 -21.96
CA TRP A 335 -8.16 16.76 -22.76
C TRP A 335 -7.06 17.46 -23.56
N ILE A 336 -5.82 17.07 -23.30
CA ILE A 336 -4.63 17.56 -24.01
C ILE A 336 -4.53 16.85 -25.37
N ARG A 337 -4.60 17.64 -26.46
CA ARG A 337 -4.71 17.12 -27.82
C ARG A 337 -3.42 17.20 -28.63
N THR A 338 -2.55 18.14 -28.30
CA THR A 338 -1.29 18.37 -29.03
C THR A 338 -0.10 18.46 -28.07
N GLU A 339 1.11 18.22 -28.59
CA GLU A 339 2.35 18.42 -27.81
C GLU A 339 2.48 19.90 -27.37
N SER A 340 1.99 20.85 -28.18
CA SER A 340 1.93 22.27 -27.80
C SER A 340 0.99 22.53 -26.62
N ASP A 341 -0.19 21.90 -26.58
CA ASP A 341 -1.11 22.02 -25.44
C ASP A 341 -0.50 21.40 -24.18
N LEU A 342 0.24 20.29 -24.35
CA LEU A 342 0.93 19.62 -23.26
C LEU A 342 2.01 20.52 -22.66
N ASP A 343 2.88 21.09 -23.51
CA ASP A 343 3.96 21.96 -23.05
C ASP A 343 3.41 23.25 -22.41
N ALA A 344 2.35 23.84 -22.97
CA ALA A 344 1.67 24.97 -22.36
C ALA A 344 1.11 24.63 -20.97
N ALA A 345 0.44 23.48 -20.82
CA ALA A 345 -0.09 23.03 -19.54
C ALA A 345 1.03 22.79 -18.51
N ILE A 346 2.15 22.20 -18.92
CA ILE A 346 3.29 21.96 -18.04
C ILE A 346 3.93 23.28 -17.60
N SER A 347 4.20 24.20 -18.52
CA SER A 347 4.78 25.50 -18.19
C SER A 347 3.91 26.30 -17.22
N GLU A 348 2.60 26.32 -17.43
CA GLU A 348 1.67 27.00 -16.53
C GLU A 348 1.64 26.36 -15.13
N LEU A 349 1.67 25.04 -15.04
CA LEU A 349 1.74 24.32 -13.76
C LEU A 349 3.08 24.54 -13.03
N GLU A 350 4.19 24.65 -13.77
CA GLU A 350 5.52 24.97 -13.23
C GLU A 350 5.56 26.41 -12.69
N GLU A 351 4.94 27.37 -13.39
CA GLU A 351 4.79 28.76 -12.94
C GLU A 351 3.94 28.84 -11.66
N GLU A 352 2.78 28.17 -11.62
CA GLU A 352 1.92 28.11 -10.42
C GLU A 352 2.66 27.54 -9.20
N ALA A 353 3.45 26.48 -9.39
CA ALA A 353 4.23 25.86 -8.32
C ALA A 353 5.35 26.79 -7.82
N PHE A 354 5.96 27.58 -8.71
CA PHE A 354 6.98 28.55 -8.35
C PHE A 354 6.40 29.73 -7.57
N GLU A 355 5.24 30.24 -7.95
CA GLU A 355 4.53 31.32 -7.25
C GLU A 355 4.09 30.90 -5.84
N GLN A 356 3.52 29.71 -5.69
CA GLN A 356 3.13 29.16 -4.38
C GLN A 356 4.34 28.95 -3.45
N GLY A 357 5.49 28.54 -4.00
CA GLY A 357 6.73 28.42 -3.25
C GLY A 357 7.33 29.75 -2.77
N GLN A 358 6.94 30.89 -3.36
CA GLN A 358 7.32 32.23 -2.90
C GLN A 358 6.38 32.80 -1.83
N GLU A 359 5.13 32.35 -1.77
CA GLU A 359 4.17 32.79 -0.74
C GLU A 359 4.30 32.00 0.58
N GLU A 360 4.85 30.78 0.54
CA GLU A 360 5.07 29.93 1.73
C GLU A 360 6.46 30.10 2.40
N GLY A 361 7.35 30.93 1.82
CA GLY A 361 8.70 31.23 2.34
C GLY A 361 8.81 32.63 2.95
#